data_AF-A0A4Y7J2W6-F1
#
_entry.id   AF-A0A4Y7J2W6-F1
#
_cell.length_a   1.000
_cell.length_b   1.000
_cell.length_c   1.000
_cell.angle_alpha   90.00
_cell.angle_beta   90.00
_cell.angle_gamma   90.00
#
_symmetry.space_group_name_H-M   'P 1'
#
loop_
_entity.id
_entity.type
_entity.pdbx_description
1 polymer ?
#
loop_
_entity_poly.entity_id
_entity_poly.type
_entity_poly.pdbx_seq_one_letter_code
_entity_poly.pdbx_strand_id
1 'polypeptide(L)'
;MVDGPAGLIIIVDIAECMAYYGISANLITYLTGPLGQSTVAAAANVNTWVGFIWMLPVFGAVVADSFLGRFRTIIISTLIYVLGLGLPTLSVVLPSLIGPRDCLLDSNSILCTFPSFQLLEELDLNHVYKHSGLINLMQEIQRNVNLRAHFFNWWYFGICLGSSISRLFLTYIQDNVSWSLGFGISTLSLAVALIVFLLGTQTYRYSVKRENENPILRITQALINPINSTKNARQCSIAQVEDEKMTLRLVPIWISCLIYAVVFAQSTTFFVKQGNTMDRSIGTSFQIPAAALQILINVSIFIFIPLYDVPIHIIHDVFATVGLQEFFYDQVPDSLRSIGISLYLSVLGVGSFLSGSLISIIEHITGGSSSHYSWFSNNLNRAHLDYFYWLLAGLSLVELVAFLYLSTSYLYKRGTLS
;
A
#
# COMPACT_ATOMS: atom_id res chain seq x y z
N MET A 1 -20.75 -16.35 12.02
CA MET A 1 -20.03 -17.00 10.91
C MET A 1 -20.29 -16.15 9.68
N VAL A 2 -19.23 -15.66 9.04
CA VAL A 2 -19.36 -14.89 7.80
C VAL A 2 -19.93 -15.81 6.71
N ASP A 3 -21.02 -15.40 6.06
CA ASP A 3 -21.71 -16.19 5.04
C ASP A 3 -20.78 -16.52 3.85
N GLY A 4 -21.01 -17.66 3.20
CA GLY A 4 -20.17 -18.27 2.16
C GLY A 4 -19.43 -17.31 1.19
N PRO A 5 -20.10 -16.39 0.46
CA PRO A 5 -19.43 -15.50 -0.50
C PRO A 5 -18.47 -14.50 0.16
N ALA A 6 -18.82 -14.01 1.35
CA ALA A 6 -18.02 -13.05 2.09
C ALA A 6 -16.77 -13.72 2.70
N GLY A 7 -16.88 -14.99 3.12
CA GLY A 7 -15.74 -15.78 3.58
C GLY A 7 -14.71 -16.04 2.47
N LEU A 8 -15.17 -16.35 1.25
CA LEU A 8 -14.28 -16.53 0.09
C LEU A 8 -13.48 -15.26 -0.21
N ILE A 9 -14.13 -14.09 -0.15
CA ILE A 9 -13.47 -12.80 -0.34
C ILE A 9 -12.36 -12.58 0.69
N ILE A 10 -12.62 -12.87 1.97
CA ILE A 10 -11.61 -12.73 3.02
C ILE A 10 -10.41 -13.65 2.78
N ILE A 11 -10.63 -14.89 2.32
CA ILE A 11 -9.54 -15.85 2.02
C ILE A 11 -8.67 -15.34 0.87
N VAL A 12 -9.29 -14.86 -0.22
CA VAL A 12 -8.58 -14.23 -1.34
C VAL A 12 -7.78 -13.03 -0.84
N ASP A 13 -8.34 -12.28 0.11
CA ASP A 13 -7.70 -11.10 0.67
C ASP A 13 -6.45 -11.44 1.49
N ILE A 14 -6.55 -12.45 2.37
CA ILE A 14 -5.44 -13.01 3.15
C ILE A 14 -4.30 -13.46 2.23
N ALA A 15 -4.61 -14.21 1.18
CA ALA A 15 -3.62 -14.78 0.27
C ALA A 15 -2.87 -13.71 -0.54
N GLU A 16 -3.56 -12.63 -0.93
CA GLU A 16 -2.94 -11.49 -1.60
C GLU A 16 -2.11 -10.64 -0.63
N CYS A 17 -2.62 -10.38 0.58
CA CYS A 17 -1.85 -9.71 1.62
C CYS A 17 -0.57 -10.47 1.92
N MET A 18 -0.66 -11.81 1.94
CA MET A 18 0.51 -12.66 2.10
C MET A 18 1.52 -12.47 0.95
N ALA A 19 1.06 -12.40 -0.31
CA ALA A 19 1.92 -12.17 -1.46
C ALA A 19 2.60 -10.78 -1.42
N TYR A 20 1.81 -9.72 -1.18
CA TYR A 20 2.31 -8.34 -1.10
C TYR A 20 3.36 -8.17 0.00
N TYR A 21 3.03 -8.55 1.24
CA TYR A 21 3.98 -8.43 2.36
C TYR A 21 5.11 -9.46 2.29
N GLY A 22 4.94 -10.53 1.53
CA GLY A 22 6.02 -11.48 1.20
C GLY A 22 7.15 -10.80 0.45
N ILE A 23 6.83 -9.84 -0.42
CA ILE A 23 7.82 -9.11 -1.21
C ILE A 23 8.22 -7.82 -0.50
N SER A 24 7.24 -6.98 -0.17
CA SER A 24 7.50 -5.61 0.32
C SER A 24 8.30 -5.57 1.61
N ALA A 25 8.06 -6.52 2.54
CA ALA A 25 8.65 -6.47 3.88
C ALA A 25 10.17 -6.68 3.86
N ASN A 26 10.70 -7.44 2.90
CA ASN A 26 12.12 -7.82 2.86
C ASN A 26 12.84 -7.40 1.57
N LEU A 27 12.17 -6.63 0.71
CA LEU A 27 12.71 -6.18 -0.58
C LEU A 27 14.02 -5.39 -0.41
N ILE A 28 14.13 -4.54 0.61
CA ILE A 28 15.38 -3.78 0.84
C ILE A 28 16.58 -4.69 1.13
N THR A 29 16.37 -5.82 1.82
CA THR A 29 17.42 -6.82 2.08
C THR A 29 17.83 -7.51 0.78
N TYR A 30 16.87 -7.84 -0.09
CA TYR A 30 17.13 -8.41 -1.41
C TYR A 30 17.96 -7.46 -2.32
N LEU A 31 17.55 -6.19 -2.39
CA LEU A 31 18.22 -5.19 -3.23
C LEU A 31 19.67 -4.93 -2.80
N THR A 32 19.94 -4.95 -1.50
CA THR A 32 21.25 -4.64 -0.95
C THR A 32 22.16 -5.85 -0.74
N GLY A 33 21.58 -7.05 -0.62
CA GLY A 33 22.30 -8.31 -0.50
C GLY A 33 22.59 -8.90 -1.89
N PRO A 34 21.72 -9.78 -2.41
CA PRO A 34 21.88 -10.41 -3.73
C PRO A 34 22.17 -9.45 -4.90
N LEU A 35 21.51 -8.29 -4.95
CA LEU A 35 21.69 -7.32 -6.04
C LEU A 35 22.79 -6.27 -5.77
N GLY A 36 23.34 -6.22 -4.57
CA GLY A 36 24.47 -5.35 -4.22
C GLY A 36 24.23 -3.84 -4.34
N GLN A 37 22.98 -3.38 -4.36
CA GLN A 37 22.67 -1.94 -4.39
C GLN A 37 23.13 -1.24 -3.09
N SER A 38 23.46 0.05 -3.19
CA SER A 38 23.70 0.85 -1.98
C SER A 38 22.42 0.96 -1.14
N THR A 39 22.57 1.18 0.17
CA THR A 39 21.40 1.27 1.06
C THR A 39 20.46 2.42 0.65
N VAL A 40 21.03 3.53 0.18
CA VAL A 40 20.29 4.68 -0.34
C VAL A 40 19.55 4.33 -1.62
N ALA A 41 20.23 3.74 -2.61
CA ALA A 41 19.62 3.37 -3.88
C ALA A 41 18.51 2.32 -3.67
N ALA A 42 18.75 1.33 -2.81
CA ALA A 42 17.76 0.34 -2.46
C ALA A 42 16.54 0.97 -1.77
N ALA A 43 16.73 1.85 -0.78
CA ALA A 43 15.62 2.52 -0.11
C ALA A 43 14.81 3.40 -1.09
N ALA A 44 15.48 4.14 -1.98
CA ALA A 44 14.83 4.93 -3.02
C ALA A 44 14.02 4.05 -3.99
N ASN A 45 14.57 2.90 -4.40
CA ASN A 45 13.89 1.94 -5.29
C ASN A 45 12.69 1.29 -4.60
N VAL A 46 12.81 0.85 -3.34
CA VAL A 46 11.67 0.34 -2.56
C VAL A 46 10.58 1.40 -2.43
N ASN A 47 10.94 2.64 -2.09
CA ASN A 47 9.99 3.73 -1.93
C ASN A 47 9.32 4.14 -3.26
N THR A 48 10.05 4.07 -4.37
CA THR A 48 9.48 4.30 -5.71
C THR A 48 8.50 3.19 -6.06
N TRP A 49 8.87 1.94 -5.82
CA TRP A 49 8.00 0.78 -6.01
C TRP A 49 6.72 0.90 -5.17
N VAL A 50 6.83 1.07 -3.85
CA VAL A 50 5.70 1.33 -2.96
C VAL A 50 4.86 2.52 -3.46
N GLY A 51 5.51 3.62 -3.84
CA GLY A 51 4.84 4.81 -4.38
C GLY A 51 3.91 4.50 -5.54
N PHE A 52 4.37 3.70 -6.52
CA PHE A 52 3.53 3.26 -7.63
C PHE A 52 2.36 2.40 -7.14
N ILE A 53 2.61 1.39 -6.32
CA ILE A 53 1.59 0.46 -5.81
C ILE A 53 0.44 1.20 -5.12
N TRP A 54 0.76 2.16 -4.25
CA TRP A 54 -0.25 2.89 -3.47
C TRP A 54 -0.91 4.04 -4.25
N MET A 55 -0.33 4.50 -5.35
CA MET A 55 -0.96 5.48 -6.27
C MET A 55 -1.92 4.84 -7.27
N LEU A 56 -1.62 3.63 -7.70
CA LEU A 56 -2.39 2.96 -8.73
C LEU A 56 -3.90 2.85 -8.39
N PRO A 57 -4.38 2.64 -7.14
CA PRO A 57 -5.81 2.63 -6.79
C PRO A 57 -6.64 3.81 -7.28
N VAL A 58 -6.02 4.98 -7.45
CA VAL A 58 -6.67 6.16 -8.04
C VAL A 58 -7.07 5.89 -9.48
N PHE A 59 -6.14 5.36 -10.28
CA PHE A 59 -6.41 4.97 -11.67
C PHE A 59 -7.37 3.80 -11.73
N GLY A 60 -7.24 2.86 -10.78
CA GLY A 60 -8.05 1.66 -10.78
C GLY A 60 -9.53 1.90 -10.53
N ALA A 61 -9.83 2.76 -9.56
CA ALA A 61 -11.20 3.19 -9.29
C ALA A 61 -11.82 3.87 -10.51
N VAL A 62 -11.06 4.73 -11.19
CA VAL A 62 -11.52 5.45 -12.40
C VAL A 62 -11.85 4.46 -13.53
N VAL A 63 -10.98 3.49 -13.79
CA VAL A 63 -11.18 2.48 -14.84
C VAL A 63 -12.36 1.55 -14.51
N ALA A 64 -12.47 1.11 -13.26
CA ALA A 64 -13.54 0.24 -12.78
C ALA A 64 -14.91 0.90 -12.86
N ASP A 65 -14.99 2.18 -12.48
CA ASP A 65 -16.25 2.92 -12.42
C ASP A 65 -16.67 3.51 -13.79
N SER A 66 -15.74 3.69 -14.73
CA SER A 66 -16.03 4.36 -16.02
C SER A 66 -16.07 3.43 -17.24
N PHE A 67 -15.28 2.34 -17.27
CA PHE A 67 -15.09 1.56 -18.51
C PHE A 67 -15.37 0.06 -18.35
N LEU A 68 -14.70 -0.60 -17.41
CA LEU A 68 -14.63 -2.08 -17.39
C LEU A 68 -15.63 -2.73 -16.44
N GLY A 69 -16.15 -1.99 -15.47
CA GLY A 69 -16.92 -2.54 -14.35
C GLY A 69 -16.02 -3.24 -13.33
N ARG A 70 -16.43 -3.19 -12.05
CA ARG A 70 -15.61 -3.62 -10.89
C ARG A 70 -15.06 -5.04 -11.00
N PHE A 71 -15.90 -6.00 -11.40
CA PHE A 71 -15.52 -7.42 -11.43
C PHE A 71 -14.46 -7.76 -12.49
N ARG A 72 -14.66 -7.31 -13.74
CA ARG A 72 -13.71 -7.54 -14.83
C ARG A 72 -12.37 -6.89 -14.51
N THR A 73 -12.44 -5.72 -13.89
CA THR A 73 -11.27 -4.97 -13.48
C THR A 73 -10.44 -5.73 -12.44
N ILE A 74 -11.07 -6.33 -11.41
CA ILE A 74 -10.39 -7.18 -10.43
C ILE A 74 -9.69 -8.37 -11.11
N ILE A 75 -10.34 -9.06 -12.06
CA ILE A 75 -9.73 -10.19 -12.77
C ILE A 75 -8.52 -9.75 -13.59
N ILE A 76 -8.68 -8.74 -14.44
CA ILE A 76 -7.61 -8.25 -15.33
C ILE A 76 -6.41 -7.82 -14.49
N SER A 77 -6.67 -7.12 -13.39
CA SER A 77 -5.63 -6.70 -12.49
C SER A 77 -4.87 -7.86 -11.86
N THR A 78 -5.59 -8.86 -11.38
CA THR A 78 -4.96 -10.00 -10.69
C THR A 78 -4.17 -10.86 -11.64
N LEU A 79 -4.60 -10.97 -12.89
CA LEU A 79 -3.80 -11.56 -13.94
C LEU A 79 -2.51 -10.78 -14.16
N ILE A 80 -2.57 -9.44 -14.23
CA ILE A 80 -1.36 -8.62 -14.40
C ILE A 80 -0.44 -8.75 -13.19
N TYR A 81 -0.96 -8.82 -11.95
CA TYR A 81 -0.12 -9.01 -10.78
C TYR A 81 0.53 -10.39 -10.74
N VAL A 82 -0.20 -11.46 -11.11
CA VAL A 82 0.39 -12.81 -11.23
C VAL A 82 1.50 -12.83 -12.28
N LEU A 83 1.31 -12.17 -13.42
CA LEU A 83 2.36 -12.04 -14.44
C LEU A 83 3.55 -11.21 -13.94
N GLY A 84 3.27 -10.09 -13.25
CA GLY A 84 4.26 -9.20 -12.65
C GLY A 84 5.12 -9.91 -11.61
N LEU A 85 4.55 -10.78 -10.78
CA LEU A 85 5.30 -11.60 -9.80
C LEU A 85 5.94 -12.85 -10.41
N GLY A 86 5.39 -13.36 -11.51
CA GLY A 86 5.93 -14.52 -12.21
C GLY A 86 7.29 -14.25 -12.84
N LEU A 87 7.52 -13.03 -13.33
CA LEU A 87 8.76 -12.62 -13.99
C LEU A 87 9.98 -12.57 -13.04
N PRO A 88 9.92 -11.92 -11.85
CA PRO A 88 10.99 -11.98 -10.85
C PRO A 88 11.26 -13.40 -10.36
N THR A 89 10.20 -14.18 -10.08
CA THR A 89 10.35 -15.59 -9.67
C THR A 89 11.11 -16.37 -10.74
N LEU A 90 10.75 -16.21 -12.02
CA LEU A 90 11.45 -16.85 -13.14
C LEU A 90 12.90 -16.35 -13.24
N SER A 91 13.13 -15.04 -13.07
CA SER A 91 14.48 -14.44 -13.10
C SER A 91 15.41 -14.96 -12.02
N VAL A 92 14.90 -15.37 -10.85
CA VAL A 92 15.72 -15.92 -9.75
C VAL A 92 15.83 -17.46 -9.84
N VAL A 93 14.80 -18.13 -10.36
CA VAL A 93 14.79 -19.59 -10.54
C VAL A 93 15.70 -20.02 -11.71
N LEU A 94 15.73 -19.25 -12.79
CA LEU A 94 16.44 -19.64 -14.01
C LEU A 94 17.97 -19.76 -13.83
N PRO A 95 18.67 -18.83 -13.14
CA PRO A 95 20.09 -19.00 -12.81
C PRO A 95 20.35 -20.19 -11.87
N SER A 96 19.39 -20.51 -11.00
CA SER A 96 19.48 -21.65 -10.07
C SER A 96 19.37 -23.01 -10.78
N LEU A 97 18.72 -23.05 -11.95
CA LEU A 97 18.54 -24.26 -12.76
C LEU A 97 19.65 -24.45 -13.81
N ILE A 98 20.19 -23.36 -14.37
CA ILE A 98 21.15 -23.40 -15.48
C ILE A 98 22.61 -23.34 -15.00
N GLY A 99 22.84 -22.88 -13.76
CA GLY A 99 24.18 -22.78 -13.17
C GLY A 99 24.90 -21.48 -13.58
N PRO A 100 25.79 -20.95 -12.73
CA PRO A 100 26.37 -19.61 -12.89
C PRO A 100 27.36 -19.45 -14.06
N ARG A 101 27.76 -20.55 -14.72
CA ARG A 101 28.82 -20.53 -15.74
C ARG A 101 28.32 -20.19 -17.15
N ASP A 102 27.05 -20.41 -17.46
CA ASP A 102 26.54 -20.19 -18.81
C ASP A 102 26.06 -18.74 -19.04
N CYS A 103 25.75 -17.99 -17.98
CA CYS A 103 25.44 -16.55 -18.08
C CYS A 103 26.68 -15.67 -18.36
N LEU A 104 27.90 -16.18 -18.12
CA LEU A 104 29.14 -15.41 -18.35
C LEU A 104 29.58 -15.41 -19.83
N LEU A 105 29.01 -16.28 -20.66
CA LEU A 105 29.47 -16.49 -22.03
C LEU A 105 28.74 -15.64 -23.08
N ASP A 106 27.65 -14.94 -22.73
CA ASP A 106 26.93 -14.12 -23.69
C ASP A 106 26.40 -12.82 -23.06
N SER A 107 27.23 -11.77 -23.07
CA SER A 107 26.90 -10.43 -22.56
C SER A 107 25.73 -9.75 -23.30
N ASN A 108 25.24 -10.34 -24.39
CA ASN A 108 24.08 -9.87 -25.16
C ASN A 108 22.81 -10.71 -24.93
N SER A 109 22.86 -11.73 -24.08
CA SER A 109 21.67 -12.50 -23.74
C SER A 109 20.81 -11.69 -22.77
N ILE A 110 19.68 -11.19 -23.29
CA ILE A 110 18.61 -10.47 -22.57
C ILE A 110 18.32 -11.12 -21.20
N LEU A 111 18.46 -12.44 -21.10
CA LEU A 111 18.25 -13.31 -19.94
C LEU A 111 19.11 -13.04 -18.69
N CYS A 112 20.33 -12.52 -18.82
CA CYS A 112 21.25 -12.35 -17.66
C CYS A 112 21.43 -10.87 -17.25
N THR A 113 20.91 -9.92 -18.03
CA THR A 113 20.92 -8.46 -17.75
C THR A 113 19.65 -7.97 -17.03
N PHE A 114 18.71 -8.87 -16.76
CA PHE A 114 17.45 -8.59 -16.05
C PHE A 114 17.53 -8.11 -14.58
N PRO A 115 18.58 -8.33 -13.76
CA PRO A 115 18.44 -8.10 -12.32
C PRO A 115 18.38 -6.63 -11.89
N SER A 116 18.81 -5.69 -12.73
CA SER A 116 19.07 -4.30 -12.32
C SER A 116 18.06 -3.24 -12.80
N PHE A 117 17.21 -3.51 -13.79
CA PHE A 117 16.38 -2.46 -14.41
C PHE A 117 14.86 -2.69 -14.43
N GLN A 118 14.33 -3.87 -14.07
CA GLN A 118 12.89 -4.16 -14.20
C GLN A 118 12.06 -4.34 -12.92
N LEU A 119 12.65 -4.29 -11.72
CA LEU A 119 11.86 -4.20 -10.49
C LEU A 119 11.11 -2.85 -10.35
N LEU A 120 11.47 -1.85 -11.17
CA LEU A 120 10.76 -0.57 -11.29
C LEU A 120 9.50 -0.65 -12.17
N GLU A 121 9.31 -1.74 -12.93
CA GLU A 121 8.14 -1.93 -13.79
C GLU A 121 7.15 -2.97 -13.21
N GLU A 122 7.22 -3.20 -11.89
CA GLU A 122 6.16 -3.89 -11.16
C GLU A 122 4.96 -2.96 -11.02
N LEU A 123 4.16 -2.90 -12.09
CA LEU A 123 2.76 -2.59 -11.98
C LEU A 123 2.12 -3.72 -11.14
N ASP A 124 2.26 -3.64 -9.81
CA ASP A 124 1.32 -4.30 -8.89
C ASP A 124 -0.01 -3.60 -9.09
N LEU A 125 -0.64 -3.98 -10.20
CA LEU A 125 -1.97 -3.56 -10.57
C LEU A 125 -2.99 -4.14 -9.60
N ASN A 126 -2.64 -4.78 -8.47
CA ASN A 126 -3.59 -5.46 -7.59
C ASN A 126 -3.99 -4.76 -6.31
N HIS A 127 -3.12 -3.94 -5.70
CA HIS A 127 -3.58 -2.99 -4.68
C HIS A 127 -4.68 -2.05 -5.24
N VAL A 128 -4.64 -1.87 -6.56
CA VAL A 128 -5.33 -0.90 -7.42
C VAL A 128 -6.84 -1.06 -7.51
N TYR A 129 -7.33 -2.28 -7.48
CA TYR A 129 -8.75 -2.55 -7.73
C TYR A 129 -9.43 -3.28 -6.58
N LYS A 130 -8.63 -3.82 -5.67
CA LYS A 130 -9.07 -4.64 -4.56
C LYS A 130 -9.60 -3.79 -3.41
N HIS A 131 -8.88 -2.79 -2.90
CA HIS A 131 -9.43 -2.01 -1.79
C HIS A 131 -10.73 -1.28 -2.16
N SER A 132 -10.77 -0.56 -3.30
CA SER A 132 -11.97 0.18 -3.70
C SER A 132 -13.09 -0.73 -4.28
N GLY A 133 -12.75 -1.76 -5.05
CA GLY A 133 -13.72 -2.68 -5.67
C GLY A 133 -14.28 -3.73 -4.70
N LEU A 134 -13.44 -4.29 -3.84
CA LEU A 134 -13.82 -5.27 -2.81
C LEU A 134 -14.64 -4.59 -1.71
N ILE A 135 -14.21 -3.43 -1.16
CA ILE A 135 -14.99 -2.71 -0.13
C ILE A 135 -16.41 -2.41 -0.62
N ASN A 136 -16.56 -1.99 -1.88
CA ASN A 136 -17.87 -1.74 -2.46
C ASN A 136 -18.67 -3.04 -2.71
N LEU A 137 -18.03 -4.10 -3.20
CA LEU A 137 -18.67 -5.42 -3.36
C LEU A 137 -19.11 -6.00 -2.00
N MET A 138 -18.31 -5.82 -0.96
CA MET A 138 -18.56 -6.25 0.42
C MET A 138 -19.76 -5.49 1.02
N GLN A 139 -19.88 -4.20 0.74
CA GLN A 139 -21.03 -3.39 1.16
C GLN A 139 -22.32 -3.79 0.43
N GLU A 140 -22.21 -4.23 -0.83
CA GLU A 140 -23.33 -4.70 -1.63
C GLU A 140 -23.80 -6.10 -1.21
N ILE A 141 -22.86 -6.97 -0.81
CA ILE A 141 -23.13 -8.29 -0.24
C ILE A 141 -23.89 -8.14 1.08
N GLN A 142 -23.61 -7.09 1.86
CA GLN A 142 -24.10 -6.96 3.21
C GLN A 142 -25.07 -5.79 3.42
N ARG A 143 -26.37 -6.10 3.36
CA ARG A 143 -27.48 -5.13 3.47
C ARG A 143 -27.67 -4.56 4.88
N ASN A 144 -27.25 -5.29 5.93
CA ASN A 144 -27.41 -4.92 7.34
C ASN A 144 -26.14 -4.27 7.90
N VAL A 145 -26.28 -3.11 8.57
CA VAL A 145 -25.17 -2.33 9.16
C VAL A 145 -24.33 -3.17 10.15
N ASN A 146 -24.97 -3.90 11.06
CA ASN A 146 -24.26 -4.68 12.09
C ASN A 146 -23.43 -5.83 11.50
N LEU A 147 -23.93 -6.49 10.44
CA LEU A 147 -23.13 -7.50 9.76
C LEU A 147 -22.01 -6.89 8.92
N ARG A 148 -22.14 -5.65 8.41
CA ARG A 148 -21.04 -4.95 7.73
C ARG A 148 -19.87 -4.72 8.68
N ALA A 149 -20.14 -4.18 9.86
CA ALA A 149 -19.10 -3.95 10.87
C ALA A 149 -18.41 -5.26 11.29
N HIS A 150 -19.20 -6.31 11.57
CA HIS A 150 -18.65 -7.63 11.90
C HIS A 150 -17.77 -8.20 10.77
N PHE A 151 -18.20 -8.02 9.52
CA PHE A 151 -17.44 -8.44 8.35
C PHE A 151 -16.12 -7.65 8.19
N PHE A 152 -16.13 -6.33 8.35
CA PHE A 152 -14.92 -5.51 8.28
C PHE A 152 -13.90 -5.88 9.37
N ASN A 153 -14.36 -6.21 10.58
CA ASN A 153 -13.48 -6.70 11.64
C ASN A 153 -12.78 -8.00 11.25
N TRP A 154 -13.51 -8.97 10.69
CA TRP A 154 -12.94 -10.24 10.21
C TRP A 154 -12.02 -10.06 9.00
N TRP A 155 -12.37 -9.15 8.10
CA TRP A 155 -11.53 -8.81 6.96
C TRP A 155 -10.21 -8.18 7.41
N TYR A 156 -10.25 -7.20 8.31
CA TYR A 156 -9.05 -6.56 8.85
C TYR A 156 -8.18 -7.55 9.64
N PHE A 157 -8.81 -8.43 10.42
CA PHE A 157 -8.12 -9.56 11.05
C PHE A 157 -7.42 -10.45 10.00
N GLY A 158 -8.08 -10.72 8.87
CA GLY A 158 -7.50 -11.45 7.74
C GLY A 158 -6.26 -10.77 7.15
N ILE A 159 -6.30 -9.46 6.92
CA ILE A 159 -5.13 -8.68 6.45
C ILE A 159 -3.96 -8.82 7.43
N CYS A 160 -4.24 -8.68 8.73
CA CYS A 160 -3.24 -8.82 9.78
C CYS A 160 -2.67 -10.25 9.82
N LEU A 161 -3.50 -11.26 9.62
CA LEU A 161 -3.09 -12.66 9.57
C LEU A 161 -2.17 -12.93 8.36
N GLY A 162 -2.58 -12.51 7.16
CA GLY A 162 -1.80 -12.68 5.93
C GLY A 162 -0.43 -11.99 6.02
N SER A 163 -0.40 -10.75 6.47
CA SER A 163 0.86 -10.00 6.66
C SER A 163 1.75 -10.62 7.75
N SER A 164 1.19 -11.18 8.81
CA SER A 164 1.95 -11.87 9.86
C SER A 164 2.58 -13.17 9.36
N ILE A 165 1.85 -13.94 8.55
CA ILE A 165 2.38 -15.16 7.92
C ILE A 165 3.59 -14.80 7.05
N SER A 166 3.49 -13.75 6.24
CA SER A 166 4.61 -13.30 5.41
C SER A 166 5.81 -12.86 6.22
N ARG A 167 5.58 -11.96 7.19
CA ARG A 167 6.65 -11.37 8.02
C ARG A 167 7.40 -12.42 8.84
N LEU A 168 6.75 -13.51 9.26
CA LEU A 168 7.40 -14.59 10.03
C LEU A 168 8.00 -15.70 9.18
N PHE A 169 7.21 -16.24 8.24
CA PHE A 169 7.56 -17.48 7.55
C PHE A 169 8.20 -17.19 6.19
N LEU A 170 7.62 -16.30 5.38
CA LEU A 170 8.18 -16.01 4.05
C LEU A 170 9.52 -15.30 4.14
N THR A 171 9.67 -14.31 5.01
CA THR A 171 10.96 -13.63 5.22
C THR A 171 12.03 -14.61 5.72
N TYR A 172 11.65 -15.59 6.53
CA TYR A 172 12.57 -16.63 6.99
C TYR A 172 13.02 -17.54 5.85
N ILE A 173 12.10 -17.96 4.99
CA ILE A 173 12.43 -18.74 3.79
C ILE A 173 13.35 -17.94 2.88
N GLN A 174 13.10 -16.65 2.69
CA GLN A 174 13.91 -15.78 1.84
C GLN A 174 15.35 -15.63 2.35
N ASP A 175 15.53 -15.34 3.64
CA ASP A 175 16.83 -15.06 4.23
C ASP A 175 17.65 -16.33 4.50
N ASN A 176 17.01 -17.43 4.89
CA ASN A 176 17.70 -18.64 5.37
C ASN A 176 17.64 -19.85 4.41
N VAL A 177 16.69 -19.88 3.47
CA VAL A 177 16.51 -21.03 2.56
C VAL A 177 16.84 -20.64 1.12
N SER A 178 15.97 -19.84 0.49
CA SER A 178 16.25 -19.22 -0.81
C SER A 178 15.25 -18.12 -1.15
N TRP A 179 15.74 -17.09 -1.82
CA TRP A 179 14.92 -16.02 -2.39
C TRP A 179 13.93 -16.53 -3.46
N SER A 180 14.34 -17.52 -4.26
CA SER A 180 13.49 -18.13 -5.29
C SER A 180 12.24 -18.79 -4.71
N LEU A 181 12.38 -19.53 -3.60
CA LEU A 181 11.23 -20.15 -2.93
C LEU A 181 10.32 -19.10 -2.29
N GLY A 182 10.89 -18.07 -1.67
CA GLY A 182 10.11 -16.98 -1.07
C GLY A 182 9.24 -16.25 -2.08
N PHE A 183 9.81 -15.84 -3.22
CA PHE A 183 9.05 -15.18 -4.29
C PHE A 183 8.09 -16.16 -4.97
N GLY A 184 8.51 -17.40 -5.23
CA GLY A 184 7.65 -18.42 -5.83
C GLY A 184 6.41 -18.77 -5.00
N ILE A 185 6.54 -18.88 -3.66
CA ILE A 185 5.39 -19.10 -2.77
C ILE A 185 4.45 -17.88 -2.80
N SER A 186 5.00 -16.67 -2.86
CA SER A 186 4.20 -15.44 -2.96
C SER A 186 3.40 -15.40 -4.28
N THR A 187 4.03 -15.74 -5.42
CA THR A 187 3.35 -15.85 -6.72
C THR A 187 2.29 -16.95 -6.71
N LEU A 188 2.59 -18.12 -6.15
CA LEU A 188 1.66 -19.25 -6.09
C LEU A 188 0.43 -18.93 -5.24
N SER A 189 0.63 -18.29 -4.08
CA SER A 189 -0.46 -17.82 -3.23
C SER A 189 -1.43 -16.93 -3.99
N LEU A 190 -0.90 -15.99 -4.76
CA LEU A 190 -1.71 -15.08 -5.57
C LEU A 190 -2.46 -15.80 -6.69
N ALA A 191 -1.81 -16.76 -7.37
CA ALA A 191 -2.47 -17.58 -8.39
C ALA A 191 -3.62 -18.40 -7.79
N VAL A 192 -3.43 -18.98 -6.60
CA VAL A 192 -4.49 -19.68 -5.86
C VAL A 192 -5.60 -18.70 -5.47
N ALA A 193 -5.27 -17.49 -5.02
CA ALA A 193 -6.26 -16.46 -4.69
C ALA A 193 -7.14 -16.12 -5.92
N LEU A 194 -6.55 -15.99 -7.10
CA LEU A 194 -7.30 -15.78 -8.35
C LEU A 194 -8.23 -16.96 -8.66
N ILE A 195 -7.76 -18.20 -8.52
CA ILE A 195 -8.60 -19.38 -8.75
C ILE A 195 -9.79 -19.40 -7.77
N VAL A 196 -9.54 -19.16 -6.48
CA VAL A 196 -10.60 -19.10 -5.45
C VAL A 196 -11.61 -17.99 -5.76
N PHE A 197 -11.13 -16.82 -6.18
CA PHE A 197 -11.99 -15.72 -6.61
C PHE A 197 -12.85 -16.11 -7.83
N LEU A 198 -12.27 -16.78 -8.83
CA LEU A 198 -12.98 -17.24 -10.02
C LEU A 198 -14.01 -18.35 -9.71
N LEU A 199 -13.74 -19.21 -8.73
CA LEU A 199 -14.70 -20.22 -8.26
C LEU A 199 -15.91 -19.58 -7.55
N GLY A 200 -15.71 -18.44 -6.87
CA GLY A 200 -16.75 -17.68 -6.19
C GLY A 200 -17.69 -16.88 -7.12
N THR A 201 -17.44 -16.89 -8.43
CA THR A 201 -18.12 -16.02 -9.40
C THR A 201 -19.62 -16.20 -9.50
N GLN A 202 -20.11 -17.42 -9.27
CA GLN A 202 -21.54 -17.75 -9.23
C GLN A 202 -22.21 -17.23 -7.95
N THR A 203 -21.45 -16.88 -6.92
CA THR A 203 -21.96 -16.43 -5.62
C THR A 203 -21.93 -14.92 -5.47
N TYR A 204 -21.12 -14.21 -6.26
CA TYR A 204 -21.04 -12.75 -6.23
C TYR A 204 -22.27 -12.11 -6.87
N ARG A 205 -22.90 -11.19 -6.14
CA ARG A 205 -24.02 -10.39 -6.66
C ARG A 205 -23.47 -9.14 -7.32
N TYR A 206 -23.75 -8.99 -8.61
CA TYR A 206 -23.39 -7.80 -9.37
C TYR A 206 -24.51 -6.77 -9.29
N SER A 207 -24.19 -5.57 -8.84
CA SER A 207 -25.07 -4.43 -8.99
C SER A 207 -24.85 -3.81 -10.36
N VAL A 208 -25.91 -3.82 -11.17
CA VAL A 208 -25.92 -3.09 -12.42
C VAL A 208 -26.04 -1.61 -12.06
N LYS A 209 -24.92 -0.87 -12.11
CA LYS A 209 -24.92 0.59 -12.00
C LYS A 209 -25.88 1.13 -13.07
N ARG A 210 -27.02 1.64 -12.62
CA ARG A 210 -28.08 2.19 -13.48
C ARG A 210 -27.99 3.71 -13.47
N GLU A 211 -26.86 4.27 -13.92
CA GLU A 211 -26.73 5.71 -14.16
C GLU A 211 -25.75 5.96 -15.30
N ASN A 212 -26.27 6.55 -16.39
CA ASN A 212 -25.60 6.81 -17.67
C ASN A 212 -24.61 7.99 -17.64
N GLU A 213 -24.19 8.46 -16.46
CA GLU A 213 -23.30 9.61 -16.34
C GLU A 213 -21.92 9.20 -15.85
N ASN A 214 -20.91 9.40 -16.70
CA ASN A 214 -19.51 9.13 -16.37
C ASN A 214 -19.07 10.00 -15.18
N PRO A 215 -18.57 9.42 -14.06
CA PRO A 215 -18.11 10.18 -12.90
C PRO A 215 -17.01 11.19 -13.27
N ILE A 216 -16.14 10.82 -14.21
CA ILE A 216 -15.09 11.69 -14.75
C ILE A 216 -15.69 12.89 -15.49
N LEU A 217 -16.75 12.68 -16.27
CA LEU A 217 -17.42 13.76 -17.01
C LEU A 217 -18.03 14.78 -16.03
N ARG A 218 -18.57 14.33 -14.90
CA ARG A 218 -19.04 15.22 -13.82
C ARG A 218 -17.89 16.05 -13.23
N ILE A 219 -16.82 15.39 -12.79
CA ILE A 219 -15.64 16.07 -12.22
C ILE A 219 -15.02 17.06 -13.22
N THR A 220 -14.92 16.66 -14.50
CA THR A 220 -14.30 17.48 -15.55
C THR A 220 -15.20 18.65 -15.94
N GLN A 221 -16.51 18.43 -16.10
CA GLN A 221 -17.47 19.51 -16.37
C GLN A 221 -17.46 20.53 -15.25
N ALA A 222 -17.30 20.11 -14.01
CA ALA A 222 -17.37 21.04 -12.90
C ALA A 222 -16.05 21.73 -12.54
N LEU A 223 -14.90 21.18 -12.96
CA LEU A 223 -13.63 21.93 -13.00
C LEU A 223 -13.61 22.99 -14.13
N ILE A 224 -14.32 22.75 -15.24
CA ILE A 224 -14.35 23.62 -16.42
C ILE A 224 -15.47 24.69 -16.33
N ASN A 225 -16.61 24.36 -15.72
CA ASN A 225 -17.77 25.24 -15.60
C ASN A 225 -17.55 26.55 -14.79
N PRO A 226 -16.56 26.72 -13.89
CA PRO A 226 -16.28 28.02 -13.30
C PRO A 226 -15.76 29.03 -14.34
N ILE A 227 -15.24 28.55 -15.47
CA ILE A 227 -14.62 29.37 -16.51
C ILE A 227 -15.66 29.83 -17.55
N ASN A 228 -16.70 29.03 -17.80
CA ASN A 228 -17.71 29.28 -18.83
C ASN A 228 -19.13 29.00 -18.32
N SER A 229 -19.81 30.00 -17.73
CA SER A 229 -21.19 30.39 -18.10
C SER A 229 -22.00 31.00 -16.95
N THR A 230 -22.36 32.25 -17.21
CA THR A 230 -23.51 33.02 -16.76
C THR A 230 -24.85 32.24 -16.67
N LYS A 231 -25.41 32.28 -15.45
CA LYS A 231 -26.82 32.52 -15.06
C LYS A 231 -27.94 31.46 -15.22
N ASN A 232 -27.88 30.43 -16.07
CA ASN A 232 -29.10 29.59 -16.30
C ASN A 232 -29.07 28.09 -15.88
N ALA A 233 -28.06 27.59 -15.15
CA ALA A 233 -27.96 26.19 -14.71
C ALA A 233 -28.28 25.95 -13.21
N ARG A 234 -29.13 26.79 -12.59
CA ARG A 234 -29.08 27.03 -11.14
C ARG A 234 -29.62 25.95 -10.19
N GLN A 235 -30.33 24.90 -10.64
CA GLN A 235 -30.95 23.94 -9.70
C GLN A 235 -30.28 22.56 -9.62
N CYS A 236 -29.69 22.04 -10.71
CA CYS A 236 -28.94 20.77 -10.69
C CYS A 236 -27.43 20.98 -10.40
N SER A 237 -26.94 22.22 -10.58
CA SER A 237 -25.55 22.60 -10.36
C SER A 237 -25.17 22.75 -8.88
N ILE A 238 -26.11 23.10 -7.98
CA ILE A 238 -25.76 23.42 -6.59
C ILE A 238 -25.30 22.17 -5.84
N ALA A 239 -26.03 21.05 -5.95
CA ALA A 239 -25.66 19.80 -5.30
C ALA A 239 -24.32 19.25 -5.83
N GLN A 240 -24.10 19.30 -7.16
CA GLN A 240 -22.83 18.88 -7.76
C GLN A 240 -21.65 19.76 -7.32
N VAL A 241 -21.82 21.08 -7.31
CA VAL A 241 -20.80 22.03 -6.83
C VAL A 241 -20.54 21.88 -5.33
N GLU A 242 -21.54 21.49 -4.55
CA GLU A 242 -21.40 21.27 -3.10
C GLU A 242 -20.66 19.96 -2.80
N ASP A 243 -20.96 18.88 -3.52
CA ASP A 243 -20.27 17.58 -3.46
C ASP A 243 -18.76 17.69 -3.80
N GLU A 244 -18.43 18.54 -4.77
CA GLU A 244 -17.04 18.80 -5.16
C GLU A 244 -16.31 19.71 -4.20
N LYS A 245 -16.98 20.75 -3.69
CA LYS A 245 -16.42 21.58 -2.61
C LYS A 245 -16.11 20.74 -1.38
N MET A 246 -16.91 19.71 -1.07
CA MET A 246 -16.60 18.77 0.00
C MET A 246 -15.32 17.97 -0.28
N THR A 247 -15.15 17.47 -1.52
CA THR A 247 -13.94 16.74 -1.91
C THR A 247 -12.69 17.63 -1.89
N LEU A 248 -12.79 18.87 -2.38
CA LEU A 248 -11.68 19.84 -2.36
C LEU A 248 -11.29 20.28 -0.95
N ARG A 249 -12.22 20.29 0.01
CA ARG A 249 -11.92 20.57 1.42
C ARG A 249 -11.04 19.50 2.07
N LEU A 250 -10.94 18.31 1.49
CA LEU A 250 -10.06 17.25 1.97
C LEU A 250 -8.59 17.49 1.58
N VAL A 251 -8.31 18.29 0.56
CA VAL A 251 -6.94 18.49 0.04
C VAL A 251 -5.98 19.03 1.11
N PRO A 252 -6.32 20.03 1.94
CA PRO A 252 -5.43 20.49 3.01
C PRO A 252 -5.10 19.39 4.02
N ILE A 253 -6.09 18.56 4.40
CA ILE A 253 -5.90 17.44 5.32
C ILE A 253 -5.02 16.37 4.65
N TRP A 254 -5.31 16.05 3.38
CA TRP A 254 -4.51 15.14 2.57
C TRP A 254 -3.04 15.56 2.52
N ILE A 255 -2.75 16.85 2.29
CA ILE A 255 -1.38 17.40 2.28
C ILE A 255 -0.74 17.25 3.67
N SER A 256 -1.49 17.53 4.74
CA SER A 256 -0.93 17.43 6.10
C SER A 256 -0.46 16.02 6.43
N CYS A 257 -1.16 14.99 5.96
CA CYS A 257 -0.81 13.58 6.22
C CYS A 257 0.37 13.04 5.40
N LEU A 258 0.97 13.84 4.50
CA LEU A 258 2.09 13.38 3.68
C LEU A 258 3.34 13.09 4.51
N ILE A 259 3.57 13.83 5.60
CA ILE A 259 4.73 13.63 6.46
C ILE A 259 4.58 12.31 7.24
N TYR A 260 3.39 12.00 7.77
CA TYR A 260 3.08 10.68 8.32
C TYR A 260 3.43 9.55 7.32
N ALA A 261 3.03 9.69 6.06
CA ALA A 261 3.34 8.70 5.03
C ALA A 261 4.85 8.56 4.75
N VAL A 262 5.61 9.67 4.79
CA VAL A 262 7.08 9.64 4.68
C VAL A 262 7.71 8.86 5.85
N VAL A 263 7.21 9.05 7.07
CA VAL A 263 7.67 8.31 8.26
C VAL A 263 7.31 6.84 8.16
N PHE A 264 6.07 6.54 7.74
CA PHE A 264 5.59 5.18 7.54
C PHE A 264 6.48 4.39 6.56
N ALA A 265 6.93 5.02 5.47
CA ALA A 265 7.83 4.42 4.48
C ALA A 265 9.19 3.96 5.06
N GLN A 266 9.60 4.47 6.23
CA GLN A 266 10.86 4.04 6.87
C GLN A 266 10.76 2.64 7.51
N SER A 267 9.54 2.19 7.81
CA SER A 267 9.29 0.91 8.49
C SER A 267 9.71 -0.31 7.65
N THR A 268 9.59 -0.23 6.33
CA THR A 268 9.97 -1.30 5.39
C THR A 268 11.37 -1.12 4.82
N THR A 269 12.03 0.01 5.08
CA THR A 269 13.36 0.36 4.56
C THR A 269 14.41 0.40 5.67
N PHE A 270 14.76 1.59 6.19
CA PHE A 270 15.86 1.73 7.14
C PHE A 270 15.63 0.97 8.45
N PHE A 271 14.39 0.82 8.90
CA PHE A 271 14.09 0.02 10.10
C PHE A 271 14.55 -1.44 9.92
N VAL A 272 14.28 -2.05 8.77
CA VAL A 272 14.75 -3.40 8.43
C VAL A 272 16.27 -3.46 8.36
N LYS A 273 16.88 -2.42 7.79
CA LYS A 273 18.34 -2.33 7.72
C LYS A 273 19.01 -2.20 9.08
N GLN A 274 18.42 -1.42 9.99
CA GLN A 274 18.87 -1.33 11.36
C GLN A 274 18.68 -2.67 12.10
N GLY A 275 17.55 -3.35 11.86
CA GLY A 275 17.31 -4.69 12.39
C GLY A 275 18.40 -5.69 11.98
N ASN A 276 18.98 -5.55 10.78
CA ASN A 276 20.06 -6.42 10.33
C ASN A 276 21.37 -6.26 11.12
N THR A 277 21.62 -5.10 11.74
CA THR A 277 22.79 -4.86 12.60
C THR A 277 22.57 -5.24 14.06
N MET A 278 21.33 -5.54 14.45
CA MET A 278 20.98 -5.97 15.80
C MET A 278 21.24 -7.48 15.98
N ASP A 279 21.49 -7.88 17.22
CA ASP A 279 21.48 -9.32 17.56
C ASP A 279 20.05 -9.85 17.47
N ARG A 280 19.86 -10.82 16.57
CA ARG A 280 18.58 -11.47 16.25
C ARG A 280 18.63 -12.97 16.50
N SER A 281 19.62 -13.44 17.26
CA SER A 281 19.78 -14.85 17.59
C SER A 281 18.79 -15.25 18.70
N ILE A 282 18.08 -16.37 18.50
CA ILE A 282 17.36 -17.07 19.56
C ILE A 282 18.07 -18.39 19.81
N GLY A 283 18.70 -18.51 20.97
CA GLY A 283 19.53 -19.67 21.29
C GLY A 283 20.79 -19.72 20.43
N THR A 284 21.24 -20.91 20.07
CA THR A 284 22.55 -21.12 19.45
C THR A 284 22.55 -21.23 17.93
N SER A 285 21.38 -21.45 17.30
CA SER A 285 21.30 -21.77 15.87
C SER A 285 20.19 -21.07 15.09
N PHE A 286 19.24 -20.40 15.76
CA PHE A 286 18.11 -19.77 15.08
C PHE A 286 18.32 -18.27 14.96
N GLN A 287 18.36 -17.76 13.73
CA GLN A 287 18.47 -16.33 13.45
C GLN A 287 17.16 -15.82 12.83
N ILE A 288 16.51 -14.88 13.53
CA ILE A 288 15.27 -14.26 13.04
C ILE A 288 15.61 -13.26 11.93
N PRO A 289 14.95 -13.27 10.76
CA PRO A 289 15.05 -12.23 9.73
C PRO A 289 14.76 -10.82 10.28
N ALA A 290 15.50 -9.81 9.83
CA ALA A 290 15.27 -8.45 10.31
C ALA A 290 13.88 -7.92 9.93
N ALA A 291 13.39 -8.31 8.75
CA ALA A 291 12.04 -7.98 8.29
C ALA A 291 10.94 -8.55 9.21
N ALA A 292 11.20 -9.64 9.93
CA ALA A 292 10.23 -10.23 10.85
C ALA A 292 9.94 -9.33 12.06
N LEU A 293 10.85 -8.40 12.41
CA LEU A 293 10.62 -7.41 13.48
C LEU A 293 9.41 -6.50 13.19
N GLN A 294 9.03 -6.35 11.91
CA GLN A 294 7.81 -5.62 11.53
C GLN A 294 6.52 -6.27 12.07
N ILE A 295 6.56 -7.52 12.55
CA ILE A 295 5.37 -8.15 13.15
C ILE A 295 4.89 -7.41 14.40
N LEU A 296 5.73 -6.62 15.07
CA LEU A 296 5.34 -5.83 16.24
C LEU A 296 4.13 -4.93 15.95
N ILE A 297 4.00 -4.42 14.72
CA ILE A 297 2.82 -3.67 14.26
C ILE A 297 1.56 -4.53 14.38
N ASN A 298 1.61 -5.77 13.89
CA ASN A 298 0.46 -6.68 13.91
C ASN A 298 0.17 -7.24 15.30
N VAL A 299 1.20 -7.50 16.12
CA VAL A 299 1.03 -7.95 17.51
C VAL A 299 0.27 -6.89 18.31
N SER A 300 0.61 -5.62 18.12
CA SER A 300 -0.14 -4.52 18.75
C SER A 300 -1.61 -4.60 18.35
N ILE A 301 -1.90 -4.72 17.05
CA ILE A 301 -3.27 -4.85 16.53
C ILE A 301 -4.00 -6.05 17.13
N PHE A 302 -3.39 -7.24 17.17
CA PHE A 302 -4.03 -8.45 17.72
C PHE A 302 -4.31 -8.36 19.22
N ILE A 303 -3.50 -7.63 19.98
CA ILE A 303 -3.73 -7.39 21.42
C ILE A 303 -4.85 -6.37 21.62
N PHE A 304 -4.90 -5.31 20.80
CA PHE A 304 -5.85 -4.21 20.98
C PHE A 304 -7.21 -4.42 20.30
N ILE A 305 -7.33 -5.25 19.24
CA ILE A 305 -8.61 -5.58 18.61
C ILE A 305 -9.62 -6.18 19.62
N PRO A 306 -9.26 -7.18 20.46
CA PRO A 306 -10.16 -7.71 21.47
C PRO A 306 -10.50 -6.71 22.59
N LEU A 307 -9.69 -5.66 22.76
CA LEU A 307 -9.88 -4.62 23.77
C LEU A 307 -10.73 -3.44 23.27
N TYR A 308 -11.23 -3.49 22.03
CA TYR A 308 -11.99 -2.41 21.37
C TYR A 308 -13.27 -1.99 22.13
N ASP A 309 -13.83 -2.85 22.98
CA ASP A 309 -15.01 -2.52 23.81
C ASP A 309 -14.69 -1.59 25.01
N VAL A 310 -13.42 -1.27 25.27
CA VAL A 310 -13.01 -0.32 26.31
C VAL A 310 -12.59 1.01 25.66
N PRO A 311 -13.21 2.16 26.01
CA PRO A 311 -13.02 3.44 25.33
C PRO A 311 -11.67 4.14 25.61
N ILE A 312 -10.59 3.40 25.94
CA ILE A 312 -9.31 3.96 26.34
C ILE A 312 -8.13 3.30 25.60
N HIS A 313 -7.44 4.16 24.84
CA HIS A 313 -6.09 4.04 24.27
C HIS A 313 -5.80 2.83 23.35
N ILE A 314 -5.99 3.05 22.05
CA ILE A 314 -5.34 2.28 20.97
C ILE A 314 -4.23 3.18 20.36
N ILE A 315 -3.14 2.57 19.91
CA ILE A 315 -1.88 3.21 19.48
C ILE A 315 -2.05 4.03 18.19
N HIS A 316 -1.26 5.10 18.07
CA HIS A 316 -1.22 6.12 17.00
C HIS A 316 -1.36 5.57 15.57
N ASP A 317 -0.62 4.53 15.16
CA ASP A 317 -0.59 4.10 13.76
C ASP A 317 -1.88 3.43 13.29
N VAL A 318 -2.56 2.70 14.17
CA VAL A 318 -3.83 2.05 13.85
C VAL A 318 -4.93 3.10 13.75
N PHE A 319 -4.98 4.09 14.66
CA PHE A 319 -5.95 5.19 14.58
C PHE A 319 -5.67 6.17 13.46
N ALA A 320 -4.41 6.48 13.16
CA ALA A 320 -4.08 7.36 12.04
C ALA A 320 -4.50 6.69 10.73
N THR A 321 -4.17 5.42 10.53
CA THR A 321 -4.50 4.69 9.29
C THR A 321 -6.01 4.44 9.16
N VAL A 322 -6.64 3.84 10.19
CA VAL A 322 -8.08 3.50 10.17
C VAL A 322 -8.94 4.76 10.27
N GLY A 323 -8.58 5.69 11.15
CA GLY A 323 -9.31 6.95 11.32
C GLY A 323 -9.20 7.87 10.11
N LEU A 324 -8.03 7.93 9.44
CA LEU A 324 -7.90 8.67 8.18
C LEU A 324 -8.71 8.00 7.06
N GLN A 325 -8.67 6.67 6.97
CA GLN A 325 -9.48 5.93 6.00
C GLN A 325 -10.99 6.18 6.20
N GLU A 326 -11.50 6.09 7.44
CA GLU A 326 -12.90 6.37 7.78
C GLU A 326 -13.26 7.84 7.51
N PHE A 327 -12.39 8.76 7.88
CA PHE A 327 -12.60 10.19 7.64
C PHE A 327 -12.74 10.50 6.14
N PHE A 328 -11.79 10.04 5.31
CA PHE A 328 -11.87 10.26 3.85
C PHE A 328 -13.09 9.56 3.24
N TYR A 329 -13.53 8.44 3.80
CA TYR A 329 -14.72 7.73 3.34
C TYR A 329 -16.02 8.48 3.67
N ASP A 330 -16.14 9.01 4.89
CA ASP A 330 -17.37 9.65 5.37
C ASP A 330 -17.56 11.08 4.86
N GLN A 331 -16.46 11.80 4.63
CA GLN A 331 -16.52 13.19 4.17
C GLN A 331 -16.82 13.32 2.67
N VAL A 332 -16.59 12.26 1.89
CA VAL A 332 -16.85 12.25 0.45
C VAL A 332 -18.33 11.91 0.18
N PRO A 333 -18.97 12.50 -0.85
CA PRO A 333 -20.35 12.14 -1.20
C PRO A 333 -20.49 10.66 -1.58
N ASP A 334 -21.70 10.09 -1.38
CA ASP A 334 -21.94 8.66 -1.60
C ASP A 334 -21.63 8.20 -3.04
N SER A 335 -21.73 9.12 -4.01
CA SER A 335 -21.41 8.90 -5.42
C SER A 335 -19.91 8.82 -5.71
N LEU A 336 -19.05 9.43 -4.87
CA LEU A 336 -17.59 9.52 -5.04
C LEU A 336 -16.82 8.68 -4.00
N ARG A 337 -17.51 7.84 -3.25
CA ARG A 337 -16.94 7.09 -2.12
C ARG A 337 -15.75 6.20 -2.47
N SER A 338 -15.74 5.63 -3.68
CA SER A 338 -14.60 4.89 -4.23
C SER A 338 -13.35 5.77 -4.41
N ILE A 339 -13.55 7.06 -4.69
CA ILE A 339 -12.52 8.08 -4.82
C ILE A 339 -11.99 8.51 -3.44
N GLY A 340 -12.83 8.57 -2.40
CA GLY A 340 -12.38 8.85 -1.04
C GLY A 340 -11.34 7.86 -0.54
N ILE A 341 -11.58 6.56 -0.75
CA ILE A 341 -10.62 5.50 -0.41
C ILE A 341 -9.34 5.60 -1.25
N SER A 342 -9.46 5.88 -2.56
CA SER A 342 -8.27 5.99 -3.41
C SER A 342 -7.44 7.25 -3.13
N LEU A 343 -8.07 8.35 -2.72
CA LEU A 343 -7.39 9.56 -2.23
C LEU A 343 -6.64 9.29 -0.93
N TYR A 344 -7.20 8.50 -0.02
CA TYR A 344 -6.47 8.07 1.18
C TYR A 344 -5.23 7.23 0.80
N LEU A 345 -5.38 6.22 -0.05
CA LEU A 345 -4.25 5.38 -0.49
C LEU A 345 -3.17 6.18 -1.21
N SER A 346 -3.57 7.23 -1.97
CA SER A 346 -2.62 8.10 -2.64
C SER A 346 -1.75 8.92 -1.68
N VAL A 347 -2.19 9.18 -0.43
CA VAL A 347 -1.32 9.79 0.60
C VAL A 347 -0.08 8.93 0.82
N LEU A 348 -0.28 7.61 0.97
CA LEU A 348 0.81 6.65 1.19
C LEU A 348 1.71 6.53 -0.04
N GLY A 349 1.13 6.59 -1.25
CA GLY A 349 1.88 6.59 -2.50
C GLY A 349 2.76 7.82 -2.68
N VAL A 350 2.18 9.01 -2.56
CA VAL A 350 2.92 10.28 -2.66
C VAL A 350 3.96 10.41 -1.55
N GLY A 351 3.62 10.04 -0.31
CA GLY A 351 4.56 10.04 0.80
C GLY A 351 5.76 9.12 0.56
N SER A 352 5.56 7.97 -0.10
CA SER A 352 6.67 7.08 -0.48
C SER A 352 7.59 7.73 -1.52
N PHE A 353 7.05 8.37 -2.56
CA PHE A 353 7.88 9.13 -3.51
C PHE A 353 8.65 10.29 -2.86
N LEU A 354 7.99 11.02 -1.95
CA LEU A 354 8.63 12.08 -1.17
C LEU A 354 9.74 11.53 -0.28
N SER A 355 9.53 10.37 0.34
CA SER A 355 10.54 9.66 1.14
C SER A 355 11.77 9.30 0.30
N GLY A 356 11.58 8.67 -0.86
CA GLY A 356 12.68 8.35 -1.79
C GLY A 356 13.43 9.60 -2.28
N SER A 357 12.69 10.68 -2.55
CA SER A 357 13.27 11.97 -2.94
C SER A 357 14.07 12.61 -1.81
N LEU A 358 13.54 12.60 -0.58
CA LEU A 358 14.20 13.14 0.61
C LEU A 358 15.52 12.42 0.88
N ILE A 359 15.51 11.08 0.82
CA ILE A 359 16.69 10.24 0.97
C ILE A 359 17.75 10.60 -0.09
N SER A 360 17.33 10.73 -1.35
CA SER A 360 18.25 11.05 -2.46
C SER A 360 18.85 12.46 -2.34
N ILE A 361 18.05 13.45 -1.91
CA ILE A 361 18.51 14.82 -1.69
C ILE A 361 19.54 14.86 -0.55
N ILE A 362 19.24 14.20 0.57
CA ILE A 362 20.14 14.15 1.73
C ILE A 362 21.46 13.45 1.35
N GLU A 363 21.39 12.36 0.59
CA GLU A 363 22.61 11.69 0.10
C GLU A 363 23.43 12.61 -0.81
N HIS A 364 22.79 13.34 -1.73
CA HIS A 364 23.48 14.28 -2.61
C HIS A 364 24.20 15.39 -1.83
N ILE A 365 23.58 15.91 -0.76
CA ILE A 365 24.14 16.97 0.08
C ILE A 365 25.25 16.43 0.99
N THR A 366 25.06 15.25 1.58
CA THR A 366 25.94 14.72 2.64
C THR A 366 27.04 13.81 2.12
N GLY A 367 26.86 13.16 0.97
CA GLY A 367 27.81 12.23 0.35
C GLY A 367 29.03 12.86 -0.32
N GLY A 368 29.03 14.19 -0.51
CA GLY A 368 30.12 14.90 -1.20
C GLY A 368 31.37 15.22 -0.35
N SER A 369 31.31 15.06 0.98
CA SER A 369 32.41 15.45 1.88
C SER A 369 33.28 14.25 2.28
N SER A 370 34.42 14.08 1.61
CA SER A 370 35.36 12.96 1.79
C SER A 370 35.94 12.76 3.19
N SER A 371 35.68 13.64 4.15
CA SER A 371 36.20 13.57 5.53
C SER A 371 35.13 13.28 6.60
N HIS A 372 33.84 13.36 6.27
CA HIS A 372 32.74 13.07 7.19
C HIS A 372 31.85 11.98 6.58
N TYR A 373 31.53 10.94 7.35
CA TYR A 373 30.59 9.92 6.92
C TYR A 373 29.21 10.56 6.63
N SER A 374 28.63 10.21 5.48
CA SER A 374 27.27 10.62 5.09
C SER A 374 26.22 10.10 6.08
N TRP A 375 25.04 10.73 6.08
CA TRP A 375 23.93 10.29 6.96
C TRP A 375 23.53 8.84 6.67
N PHE A 376 23.70 8.41 5.42
CA PHE A 376 23.48 7.04 4.99
C PHE A 376 24.80 6.39 4.58
N SER A 377 25.04 5.16 5.03
CA SER A 377 26.19 4.37 4.61
C SER A 377 25.79 2.91 4.47
N ASN A 378 26.45 2.18 3.56
CA ASN A 378 26.25 0.74 3.41
C ASN A 378 26.59 -0.04 4.68
N ASN A 379 27.51 0.49 5.49
CA ASN A 379 27.72 0.03 6.85
C ASN A 379 26.99 0.98 7.81
N LEU A 380 25.84 0.52 8.33
CA LEU A 380 25.01 1.33 9.23
C LEU A 380 25.73 1.73 10.52
N ASN A 381 26.71 0.96 11.00
CA ASN A 381 27.49 1.33 12.20
C ASN A 381 28.39 2.55 11.97
N ARG A 382 28.58 2.96 10.72
CA ARG A 382 29.31 4.19 10.33
C ARG A 382 28.38 5.28 9.83
N ALA A 383 27.09 5.00 9.68
CA ALA A 383 26.09 5.93 9.22
C ALA A 383 25.58 6.77 10.40
N HIS A 384 25.19 8.02 10.13
CA HIS A 384 24.46 8.86 11.08
C HIS A 384 22.95 8.84 10.78
N LEU A 385 22.37 7.64 10.83
CA LEU A 385 20.94 7.43 10.58
C LEU A 385 20.06 8.12 11.63
N ASP A 386 20.60 8.36 12.82
CA ASP A 386 19.97 9.11 13.89
C ASP A 386 19.63 10.56 13.48
N TYR A 387 20.49 11.25 12.72
CA TYR A 387 20.19 12.59 12.20
C TYR A 387 18.99 12.59 11.26
N PHE A 388 18.87 11.55 10.43
CA PHE A 388 17.72 11.38 9.56
C PHE A 388 16.43 11.17 10.36
N TYR A 389 16.45 10.33 11.40
CA TYR A 389 15.28 10.15 12.27
C TYR A 389 14.93 11.41 13.07
N TRP A 390 15.90 12.20 13.53
CA TRP A 390 15.64 13.49 14.17
C TRP A 390 15.01 14.51 13.21
N LEU A 391 15.46 14.54 11.96
CA LEU A 391 14.83 15.36 10.92
C LEU A 391 13.36 14.95 10.72
N LEU A 392 13.08 13.65 10.60
CA LEU A 392 11.72 13.14 10.47
C LEU A 392 10.87 13.48 11.69
N ALA A 393 11.40 13.33 12.90
CA ALA A 393 10.69 13.71 14.12
C ALA A 393 10.34 15.22 14.16
N GLY A 394 11.27 16.08 13.72
CA GLY A 394 11.02 17.51 13.58
C GLY A 394 9.93 17.82 12.55
N LEU A 395 9.95 17.15 11.39
CA LEU A 395 8.90 17.29 10.37
C LEU A 395 7.54 16.82 10.90
N SER A 396 7.48 15.71 11.63
CA SER A 396 6.25 15.21 12.25
C SER A 396 5.69 16.16 13.31
N LEU A 397 6.55 16.87 14.05
CA LEU A 397 6.09 17.90 14.98
C LEU A 397 5.45 19.09 14.25
N VAL A 398 6.03 19.51 13.12
CA VAL A 398 5.47 20.57 12.27
C VAL A 398 4.14 20.13 11.67
N GLU A 399 4.05 18.89 11.18
CA GLU A 399 2.82 18.26 10.71
C GLU A 399 1.74 18.29 11.78
N LEU A 400 2.06 17.88 13.01
CA LEU A 400 1.09 17.84 14.11
C LEU A 400 0.48 19.23 14.36
N VAL A 401 1.31 20.29 14.38
CA VAL A 401 0.84 21.66 14.57
C VAL A 401 -0.05 22.12 13.41
N ALA A 402 0.36 21.81 12.17
CA ALA A 402 -0.43 22.14 10.98
C ALA A 402 -1.77 21.39 10.97
N PHE A 403 -1.79 20.10 11.33
CA PHE A 403 -3.00 19.29 11.44
C PHE A 403 -3.95 19.81 12.51
N LEU A 404 -3.45 20.21 13.69
CA LEU A 404 -4.27 20.82 14.74
C LEU A 404 -4.91 22.14 14.26
N TYR A 405 -4.17 22.97 13.54
CA TYR A 405 -4.72 24.19 12.97
C TYR A 405 -5.78 23.91 11.88
N LEU A 406 -5.52 22.96 10.98
CA LEU A 406 -6.46 22.60 9.92
C LEU A 406 -7.72 21.93 10.45
N SER A 407 -7.59 21.05 11.44
CA SER A 407 -8.73 20.35 12.06
C SER A 407 -9.67 21.31 12.79
N THR A 408 -9.15 22.34 13.47
CA THR A 408 -10.00 23.38 14.09
C THR A 408 -10.73 24.26 13.07
N SER A 409 -10.17 24.39 11.87
CA SER A 409 -10.75 25.15 10.76
C SER A 409 -11.66 24.30 9.87
N TYR A 410 -11.66 22.97 10.04
CA TYR A 410 -12.36 22.05 9.17
C TYR A 410 -13.86 21.98 9.52
N LEU A 411 -14.70 22.31 8.53
CA LEU A 411 -16.14 22.19 8.66
C LEU A 411 -16.59 20.80 8.23
N TYR A 412 -16.99 19.98 9.20
CA TYR A 412 -17.58 18.66 8.96
C TYR A 412 -18.82 18.73 8.07
N LYS A 413 -19.02 17.71 7.24
CA LYS A 413 -20.27 17.47 6.53
C LYS A 413 -21.42 17.42 7.55
N ARG A 414 -22.42 18.32 7.43
CA ARG A 414 -23.64 18.23 8.24
C ARG A 414 -24.35 16.94 7.86
N GLY A 415 -24.47 16.01 8.81
CA GLY A 415 -25.36 14.87 8.66
C GLY A 415 -26.78 15.37 8.42
N THR A 416 -27.42 14.89 7.37
CA THR A 416 -28.88 14.94 7.26
C THR A 416 -29.46 14.11 8.38
N LEU A 417 -29.75 14.75 9.52
CA LEU A 417 -30.71 14.23 10.50
C LEU A 417 -32.06 14.20 9.78
N SER A 418 -32.44 13.02 9.27
CA SER A 418 -33.83 12.68 8.96
C SER A 418 -34.26 11.55 9.88
#